data_AF-A0A946X3X0-F1
#
_entry.id   AF-A0A946X3X0-F1
#
_cell.length_a   1.000
_cell.length_b   1.000
_cell.length_c   1.000
_cell.angle_alpha   90.00
_cell.angle_beta   90.00
_cell.angle_gamma   90.00
#
_symmetry.space_group_name_H-M   'P 1'
#
loop_
_entity.id
_entity.type
_entity.pdbx_description
1 polymer ?
#
loop_
_entity_poly.entity_id
_entity_poly.type
_entity_poly.pdbx_seq_one_letter_code
_entity_poly.pdbx_strand_id
1 'polypeptide(L)'
;MSYDELITAGRNFGKTMAPACLGLCVLLLLGGCDQEREYRTSSGLTVTRLDPELEDRWGTAGVVVKASAAASGLTTGDLITHVVSRTVVSDEDALTAALRRAIGSQKAAWEVRKVDPSDASAVLEVERDGETLHIELATVEPRDWADHGMSFSGMRIQSVTAGFEHAPARSPALSSGLKVGDRVVAVIDEQVVPSVKEFRKTWEVASASTETYVYTHELTGIRLEAIGALGQLGGSSPAAMARLIEILEASDDPAVRRTAAGGLEALAGSQDGSALLRAMLPHIAHENEVDVEIRRNAINIVEALAARLPDAAFDDASIGLVASAMADEDPGVHFKAGVILGSIGERAVPVLLTALEDASSLRAQDIAATALGDIGGDVARRALVSALGATTDVPLQLTIATALAKISDGPALSELRALLDRTENSGVREFVRQLLDTDSGSLMDGAPDSMVSRS
;
A
#
# COMPACT_ATOMS: atom_id res chain seq x y z
N MET A 1 -18.99 10.13 28.64
CA MET A 1 -19.77 10.63 27.49
C MET A 1 -19.81 9.52 26.47
N SER A 2 -21.01 9.01 26.17
CA SER A 2 -21.18 7.93 25.19
C SER A 2 -21.30 8.51 23.78
N TYR A 3 -21.05 7.65 22.79
CA TYR A 3 -21.02 7.95 21.35
C TYR A 3 -22.30 8.65 20.83
N ASP A 4 -23.44 8.49 21.51
CA ASP A 4 -24.72 9.10 21.14
C ASP A 4 -24.85 10.58 21.57
N GLU A 5 -24.07 11.06 22.54
CA GLU A 5 -24.06 12.47 22.96
C GLU A 5 -23.33 13.36 21.93
N LEU A 6 -22.36 12.82 21.19
CA LEU A 6 -21.61 13.52 20.14
C LEU A 6 -22.44 13.75 18.87
N ILE A 7 -23.33 12.81 18.52
CA ILE A 7 -24.18 12.91 17.31
C ILE A 7 -25.32 13.93 17.51
N THR A 8 -25.76 14.13 18.76
CA THR A 8 -26.84 15.09 19.07
C THR A 8 -26.33 16.54 19.09
N ALA A 9 -25.06 16.77 19.44
CA ALA A 9 -24.45 18.11 19.37
C ALA A 9 -24.23 18.59 17.92
N GLY A 10 -23.89 17.69 17.00
CA GLY A 10 -23.67 18.02 15.58
C GLY A 10 -24.93 18.43 14.81
N ARG A 11 -26.12 17.96 15.22
CA ARG A 11 -27.39 18.31 14.54
C ARG A 11 -27.95 19.69 14.88
N ASN A 12 -27.47 20.34 15.94
CA ASN A 12 -27.98 21.66 16.36
C ASN A 12 -27.14 22.85 15.90
N PHE A 13 -25.97 22.63 15.28
CA PHE A 13 -25.11 23.73 14.79
C PHE A 13 -25.49 24.25 13.38
N GLY A 14 -26.40 23.56 12.68
CA GLY A 14 -26.79 23.89 11.30
C GLY A 14 -27.93 24.88 11.11
N LYS A 15 -28.40 25.61 12.15
CA LYS A 15 -29.61 26.45 12.04
C LYS A 15 -29.49 27.93 12.38
N THR A 16 -28.30 28.47 12.62
CA THR A 16 -28.15 29.91 12.86
C THR A 16 -26.89 30.48 12.25
N MET A 17 -26.95 30.88 10.97
CA MET A 17 -26.28 32.09 10.48
C MET A 17 -26.99 32.62 9.24
N ALA A 18 -27.56 33.84 9.38
CA ALA A 18 -28.06 34.66 8.29
C ALA A 18 -26.92 35.45 7.63
N PRO A 19 -27.05 35.88 6.36
CA PRO A 19 -25.96 36.46 5.58
C PRO A 19 -25.91 37.98 5.77
N ALA A 20 -25.04 38.46 6.65
CA ALA A 20 -24.81 39.90 6.82
C ALA A 20 -23.41 40.19 7.37
N CYS A 21 -22.36 39.80 6.64
CA CYS A 21 -21.00 40.34 6.83
C CYS A 21 -20.09 40.15 5.60
N LEU A 22 -20.68 39.96 4.41
CA LEU A 22 -19.93 39.76 3.15
C LEU A 22 -19.41 41.06 2.50
N GLY A 23 -19.63 42.22 3.14
CA GLY A 23 -19.33 43.53 2.53
C GLY A 23 -18.09 44.26 3.06
N LEU A 24 -17.45 43.81 4.14
CA LEU A 24 -16.40 44.60 4.81
C LEU A 24 -15.04 43.89 5.01
N CYS A 25 -14.91 42.61 4.67
CA CYS A 25 -13.65 41.86 4.83
C CYS A 25 -12.75 41.83 3.57
N VAL A 26 -13.19 42.40 2.44
CA VAL A 26 -12.49 42.27 1.14
C VAL A 26 -11.33 43.26 0.95
N LEU A 27 -11.05 44.15 1.91
CA LEU A 27 -9.99 45.17 1.79
C LEU A 27 -8.84 45.06 2.80
N LEU A 28 -8.76 43.99 3.62
CA LEU A 28 -7.68 43.79 4.61
C LEU A 28 -6.96 42.44 4.55
N LEU A 29 -7.20 41.59 3.53
CA LEU A 29 -6.66 40.22 3.47
C LEU A 29 -5.86 39.89 2.19
N LEU A 30 -5.03 40.81 1.69
CA LEU A 30 -4.12 40.55 0.56
C LEU A 30 -2.64 40.61 0.95
N GLY A 31 -2.27 40.08 2.13
CA GLY A 31 -0.87 40.12 2.54
C GLY A 31 -0.38 39.18 3.65
N GLY A 32 -1.02 38.04 3.96
CA GLY A 32 -0.53 37.27 5.12
C GLY A 32 -1.08 35.88 5.42
N CYS A 33 -1.33 35.00 4.45
CA CYS A 33 -1.60 33.58 4.77
C CYS A 33 -0.93 32.54 3.85
N ASP A 34 -0.53 32.87 2.62
CA ASP A 34 0.08 31.87 1.73
C ASP A 34 1.55 31.54 2.06
N GLN A 35 2.27 32.44 2.74
CA GLN A 35 3.69 32.23 3.04
C GLN A 35 3.97 31.27 4.21
N GLU A 36 2.99 30.96 5.07
CA GLU A 36 3.20 29.99 6.16
C GLU A 36 2.86 28.55 5.76
N ARG A 37 2.16 28.36 4.65
CA ARG A 37 1.75 27.02 4.20
C ARG A 37 2.87 26.27 3.49
N GLU A 38 3.73 27.00 2.80
CA GLU A 38 4.77 26.42 1.93
C GLU A 38 6.08 27.17 2.11
N TYR A 39 7.18 26.44 2.07
CA TYR A 39 8.52 27.01 2.09
C TYR A 39 9.39 26.35 1.03
N ARG A 40 10.07 27.18 0.23
CA ARG A 40 11.08 26.75 -0.73
C ARG A 40 12.46 27.13 -0.20
N THR A 41 13.30 26.13 -0.01
CA THR A 41 14.68 26.30 0.42
C THR A 41 15.54 26.86 -0.72
N SER A 42 16.72 27.37 -0.37
CA SER A 42 17.76 27.76 -1.32
C SER A 42 18.27 26.60 -2.19
N SER A 43 18.18 25.36 -1.69
CA SER A 43 18.56 24.14 -2.41
C SER A 43 17.47 23.60 -3.36
N GLY A 44 16.31 24.27 -3.43
CA GLY A 44 15.19 23.87 -4.30
C GLY A 44 14.22 22.86 -3.68
N LEU A 45 14.45 22.41 -2.45
CA LEU A 45 13.46 21.62 -1.69
C LEU A 45 12.26 22.51 -1.36
N THR A 46 11.06 22.02 -1.67
CA THR A 46 9.80 22.70 -1.36
C THR A 46 9.01 21.83 -0.38
N VAL A 47 8.67 22.38 0.78
CA VAL A 47 7.88 21.71 1.81
C VAL A 47 6.58 22.46 2.08
N THR A 48 5.57 21.74 2.56
CA THR A 48 4.27 22.28 2.95
C THR A 48 3.89 21.81 4.35
N ARG A 49 2.98 22.52 5.02
CA ARG A 49 2.47 22.10 6.32
C ARG A 49 1.75 20.76 6.19
N LEU A 50 1.93 19.88 7.19
CA LEU A 50 1.00 18.78 7.41
C LEU A 50 -0.38 19.35 7.76
N ASP A 51 -1.44 18.61 7.49
CA ASP A 51 -2.82 19.04 7.74
C ASP A 51 -2.95 19.75 9.12
N PRO A 52 -3.54 20.96 9.19
CA PRO A 52 -3.87 21.64 10.45
C PRO A 52 -4.38 20.75 11.58
N GLU A 53 -5.23 19.79 11.24
CA GLU A 53 -5.91 18.95 12.23
C GLU A 53 -4.98 17.86 12.81
N LEU A 54 -3.80 17.69 12.21
CA LEU A 54 -2.74 16.78 12.63
C LEU A 54 -1.60 17.51 13.36
N GLU A 55 -1.63 18.84 13.39
CA GLU A 55 -0.68 19.68 14.14
C GLU A 55 -0.77 19.32 15.65
N ASP A 56 0.37 19.07 16.29
CA ASP A 56 0.50 18.66 17.70
C ASP A 56 -0.08 17.28 18.13
N ARG A 57 -0.47 16.42 17.18
CA ARG A 57 -0.79 15.01 17.52
C ARG A 57 0.52 14.20 17.61
N TRP A 58 0.66 13.39 18.65
CA TRP A 58 1.86 12.54 18.87
C TRP A 58 2.14 11.68 17.62
N GLY A 59 3.34 11.83 17.05
CA GLY A 59 3.78 11.09 15.87
C GLY A 59 3.47 11.72 14.51
N THR A 60 2.85 12.90 14.46
CA THR A 60 2.52 13.62 13.21
C THR A 60 3.05 15.05 13.16
N ALA A 61 3.94 15.44 14.07
CA ALA A 61 4.62 16.74 13.99
C ALA A 61 5.66 16.71 12.85
N GLY A 62 5.56 17.61 11.86
CA GLY A 62 6.42 17.60 10.68
C GLY A 62 5.97 18.50 9.53
N VAL A 63 6.74 18.46 8.44
CA VAL A 63 6.41 19.11 7.16
C VAL A 63 6.47 18.10 6.02
N VAL A 64 5.61 18.26 5.02
CA VAL A 64 5.49 17.33 3.89
C VAL A 64 6.29 17.84 2.71
N VAL A 65 7.07 16.98 2.06
CA VAL A 65 7.80 17.30 0.84
C VAL A 65 6.81 17.46 -0.32
N LYS A 66 6.85 18.61 -1.00
CA LYS A 66 6.03 18.92 -2.18
C LYS A 66 6.81 18.80 -3.48
N ALA A 67 8.11 19.11 -3.44
CA ALA A 67 9.03 18.93 -4.56
C ALA A 67 10.46 18.93 -4.03
N SER A 68 11.34 18.17 -4.65
CA SER A 68 12.77 18.10 -4.33
C SER A 68 13.59 17.93 -5.60
N ALA A 69 14.89 18.18 -5.52
CA ALA A 69 15.80 17.77 -6.59
C ALA A 69 16.01 16.25 -6.51
N ALA A 70 16.02 15.54 -7.65
CA ALA A 70 16.13 14.07 -7.67
C ALA A 70 17.35 13.52 -6.90
N ALA A 71 18.45 14.29 -6.83
CA ALA A 71 19.65 13.92 -6.10
C ALA A 71 19.50 13.89 -4.56
N SER A 72 18.40 14.42 -4.00
CA SER A 72 18.20 14.45 -2.54
C SER A 72 17.64 13.15 -1.96
N GLY A 73 17.15 12.23 -2.80
CA GLY A 73 16.50 10.99 -2.34
C GLY A 73 15.14 11.18 -1.66
N LEU A 74 14.61 12.41 -1.61
CA LEU A 74 13.30 12.74 -1.02
C LEU A 74 12.21 12.64 -2.07
N THR A 75 11.09 12.02 -1.75
CA THR A 75 9.93 11.89 -2.62
C THR A 75 8.80 12.84 -2.20
N THR A 76 7.92 13.18 -3.15
CA THR A 76 6.75 14.00 -2.83
C THR A 76 5.83 13.21 -1.90
N GLY A 77 5.49 13.79 -0.74
CA GLY A 77 4.69 13.15 0.30
C GLY A 77 5.48 12.71 1.53
N ASP A 78 6.82 12.68 1.48
CA ASP A 78 7.65 12.35 2.64
C ASP A 78 7.38 13.32 3.80
N LEU A 79 7.17 12.78 5.01
CA LEU A 79 7.02 13.59 6.22
C LEU A 79 8.39 13.81 6.86
N ILE A 80 8.91 15.03 6.75
CA ILE A 80 10.13 15.45 7.45
C ILE A 80 9.76 15.82 8.89
N THR A 81 10.37 15.13 9.85
CA THR A 81 10.13 15.36 11.29
C THR A 81 11.34 15.98 12.00
N HIS A 82 12.55 15.77 11.47
CA HIS A 82 13.79 16.32 12.01
C HIS A 82 14.66 16.88 10.89
N VAL A 83 15.40 17.94 11.20
CA VAL A 83 16.52 18.43 10.40
C VAL A 83 17.79 18.17 11.20
N VAL A 84 18.72 17.47 10.59
CA VAL A 84 20.01 17.10 11.19
C VAL A 84 21.11 17.83 10.44
N SER A 85 21.98 18.54 11.16
CA SER A 85 23.13 19.21 10.57
C SER A 85 24.43 18.71 11.20
N ARG A 86 25.42 18.38 10.38
CA ARG A 86 26.74 17.96 10.83
C ARG A 86 27.76 19.03 10.47
N THR A 87 28.39 19.61 11.48
CA THR A 87 29.48 20.58 11.32
C THR A 87 30.81 19.92 11.65
N VAL A 88 31.68 19.75 10.66
CA VAL A 88 33.07 19.34 10.90
C VAL A 88 33.84 20.50 11.52
N VAL A 89 34.61 20.24 12.57
CA VAL A 89 35.35 21.27 13.31
C VAL A 89 36.86 21.07 13.14
N SER A 90 37.58 22.15 12.84
CA SER A 90 39.02 22.15 12.58
C SER A 90 39.85 22.76 13.71
N ASP A 91 39.22 23.56 14.55
CA ASP A 91 39.86 24.35 15.61
C ASP A 91 38.85 24.65 16.73
N GLU A 92 39.34 25.29 17.78
CA GLU A 92 38.59 25.61 19.00
C GLU A 92 37.46 26.61 18.75
N ASP A 93 37.66 27.57 17.85
CA ASP A 93 36.65 28.58 17.50
C ASP A 93 35.50 27.94 16.73
N ALA A 94 35.81 27.06 15.77
CA ALA A 94 34.82 26.28 15.02
C ALA A 94 34.02 25.35 15.93
N LEU A 95 34.68 24.66 16.87
CA LEU A 95 34.03 23.80 17.87
C LEU A 95 33.09 24.62 18.75
N THR A 96 33.57 25.75 19.28
CA THR A 96 32.77 26.64 20.13
C THR A 96 31.55 27.17 19.36
N ALA A 97 31.73 27.59 18.11
CA ALA A 97 30.65 28.08 17.27
C ALA A 97 29.62 26.98 16.96
N ALA A 98 30.06 25.75 16.70
CA ALA A 98 29.19 24.62 16.42
C ALA A 98 28.36 24.23 17.66
N LEU A 99 28.99 24.14 18.84
CA LEU A 99 28.30 23.86 20.10
C LEU A 99 27.30 24.95 20.47
N ARG A 100 27.63 26.23 20.26
CA ARG A 100 26.69 27.34 20.46
C ARG A 100 25.44 27.24 19.60
N ARG A 101 25.58 26.75 18.37
CA ARG A 101 24.43 26.55 17.48
C ARG A 101 23.56 25.40 17.96
N ALA A 102 24.17 24.26 18.25
CA ALA A 102 23.46 23.04 18.63
C ALA A 102 22.80 23.11 20.01
N ILE A 103 23.42 23.79 20.98
CA ILE A 103 23.01 23.76 22.40
C ILE A 103 22.48 25.11 22.92
N GLY A 104 22.49 26.16 22.08
CA GLY A 104 21.89 27.46 22.40
C GLY A 104 22.80 28.44 23.17
N SER A 105 22.28 29.65 23.39
CA SER A 105 23.06 30.85 23.79
C SER A 105 22.75 31.37 25.20
N GLN A 106 22.76 30.52 26.22
CA GLN A 106 22.73 31.03 27.61
C GLN A 106 24.08 31.69 27.96
N LYS A 107 24.01 32.83 28.66
CA LYS A 107 24.91 33.98 28.54
C LYS A 107 26.17 33.93 29.43
N ALA A 108 27.24 34.50 28.86
CA ALA A 108 28.44 35.10 29.47
C ALA A 108 29.60 34.16 29.89
N ALA A 109 30.76 34.41 29.26
CA ALA A 109 32.09 33.81 29.47
C ALA A 109 32.28 32.36 28.98
N TRP A 110 32.26 32.19 27.66
CA TRP A 110 32.78 31.01 26.97
C TRP A 110 34.31 31.12 26.84
N GLU A 111 35.04 31.08 27.95
CA GLU A 111 36.36 30.45 27.90
C GLU A 111 36.11 28.95 28.06
N VAL A 112 36.82 28.14 27.30
CA VAL A 112 36.57 26.70 27.14
C VAL A 112 36.77 25.93 28.44
N ARG A 113 35.80 26.02 29.36
CA ARG A 113 35.87 25.41 30.69
C ARG A 113 34.60 24.69 31.12
N LYS A 114 33.43 24.96 30.51
CA LYS A 114 32.19 24.23 30.82
C LYS A 114 31.14 24.39 29.73
N VAL A 115 30.74 23.31 29.07
CA VAL A 115 29.53 23.25 28.22
C VAL A 115 28.37 22.73 29.04
N ASP A 116 27.23 23.41 28.94
CA ASP A 116 25.97 23.11 29.61
C ASP A 116 25.11 22.16 28.76
N PRO A 117 24.84 20.91 29.20
CA PRO A 117 24.01 19.97 28.46
C PRO A 117 22.50 20.22 28.55
N SER A 118 22.02 21.13 29.40
CA SER A 118 20.62 21.15 29.84
C SER A 118 19.58 21.65 28.81
N ASP A 119 20.01 22.37 27.76
CA ASP A 119 19.08 23.03 26.81
C ASP A 119 19.04 22.42 25.39
N ALA A 120 19.82 21.36 25.06
CA ALA A 120 19.65 20.62 23.79
C ALA A 120 20.28 19.21 23.77
N SER A 121 19.71 18.34 22.91
CA SER A 121 20.26 17.06 22.47
C SER A 121 21.23 17.27 21.29
N ALA A 122 22.53 17.40 21.56
CA ALA A 122 23.56 17.44 20.51
C ALA A 122 24.38 16.14 20.54
N VAL A 123 24.85 15.68 19.38
CA VAL A 123 25.72 14.50 19.28
C VAL A 123 27.13 14.95 18.91
N LEU A 124 28.12 14.57 19.71
CA LEU A 124 29.53 14.81 19.42
C LEU A 124 30.09 13.63 18.64
N GLU A 125 30.77 13.91 17.53
CA GLU A 125 31.60 12.93 16.86
C GLU A 125 33.02 13.07 17.40
N VAL A 126 33.51 12.03 18.09
CA VAL A 126 34.83 12.04 18.73
C VAL A 126 35.74 10.97 18.16
N GLU A 127 37.01 11.31 17.99
CA GLU A 127 38.08 10.40 17.63
C GLU A 127 38.79 9.92 18.91
N ARG A 128 38.76 8.61 19.15
CA ARG A 128 39.42 7.94 20.28
C ARG A 128 40.14 6.69 19.75
N ASP A 129 41.44 6.60 20.01
CA ASP A 129 42.26 5.43 19.64
C ASP A 129 42.17 5.03 18.14
N GLY A 130 41.91 6.01 17.26
CA GLY A 130 41.75 5.81 15.82
C GLY A 130 40.34 5.41 15.37
N GLU A 131 39.39 5.32 16.29
CA GLU A 131 37.97 5.08 16.01
C GLU A 131 37.14 6.36 16.16
N THR A 132 36.08 6.48 15.34
CA THR A 132 35.09 7.54 15.43
C THR A 132 33.88 7.05 16.23
N LEU A 133 33.52 7.78 17.28
CA LEU A 133 32.39 7.49 18.16
C LEU A 133 31.36 8.63 18.10
N HIS A 134 30.07 8.29 18.06
CA HIS A 134 28.97 9.24 18.21
C HIS A 134 28.48 9.23 19.64
N ILE A 135 28.61 10.37 20.33
CA ILE A 135 28.29 10.50 21.74
C ILE A 135 27.20 11.56 21.93
N GLU A 136 26.01 11.10 22.28
CA GLU A 136 24.86 11.95 22.57
C GLU A 136 25.04 12.69 23.90
N LEU A 137 24.83 14.00 23.90
CA LEU A 137 24.77 14.83 25.08
C LEU A 137 23.33 14.84 25.60
N ALA A 138 23.11 14.25 26.78
CA ALA A 138 21.78 14.20 27.39
C ALA A 138 21.47 15.48 28.21
N THR A 139 20.22 15.95 28.10
CA THR A 139 19.70 17.12 28.84
C THR A 139 19.35 16.78 30.29
N VAL A 140 19.54 17.74 31.21
CA VAL A 140 19.15 17.65 32.64
C VAL A 140 18.17 18.75 32.98
N GLU A 141 17.27 18.49 33.93
CA GLU A 141 16.41 19.53 34.48
C GLU A 141 17.22 20.69 35.12
N PRO A 142 16.78 21.94 34.99
CA PRO A 142 17.53 23.14 35.41
C PRO A 142 17.93 23.23 36.89
N ARG A 143 17.37 22.37 37.76
CA ARG A 143 17.56 22.45 39.22
C ARG A 143 18.95 21.98 39.69
N ASP A 144 19.68 21.23 38.86
CA ASP A 144 20.99 20.64 39.19
C ASP A 144 22.16 21.25 38.36
N TRP A 145 21.98 22.46 37.84
CA TRP A 145 22.85 23.16 36.86
C TRP A 145 24.30 23.45 37.31
N ALA A 146 24.55 23.66 38.61
CA ALA A 146 25.80 24.25 39.07
C ALA A 146 27.03 23.33 38.88
N ASP A 147 26.84 22.01 38.79
CA ASP A 147 27.94 21.03 38.96
C ASP A 147 28.16 20.07 37.76
N HIS A 148 27.41 20.21 36.66
CA HIS A 148 27.52 19.33 35.47
C HIS A 148 28.19 20.04 34.28
N GLY A 149 29.08 19.37 33.53
CA GLY A 149 29.59 19.91 32.26
C GLY A 149 30.88 19.27 31.75
N MET A 150 31.46 19.85 30.70
CA MET A 150 32.75 19.43 30.16
C MET A 150 33.60 20.64 29.73
N SER A 151 34.92 20.53 29.86
CA SER A 151 35.88 21.52 29.34
C SER A 151 36.66 20.95 28.17
N PHE A 152 37.19 21.84 27.33
CA PHE A 152 38.09 21.47 26.24
C PHE A 152 39.39 22.26 26.32
N SER A 153 40.42 21.73 25.67
CA SER A 153 41.63 22.46 25.32
C SER A 153 41.89 22.19 23.85
N GLY A 154 41.80 23.22 23.00
CA GLY A 154 41.64 23.00 21.57
C GLY A 154 40.36 22.21 21.29
N MET A 155 40.50 21.14 20.51
CA MET A 155 39.41 20.20 20.20
C MET A 155 39.35 19.00 21.14
N ARG A 156 40.16 18.95 22.21
CA ARG A 156 40.20 17.79 23.10
C ARG A 156 39.47 18.04 24.41
N ILE A 157 38.71 17.04 24.87
CA ILE A 157 38.04 17.07 26.18
C ILE A 157 39.11 17.07 27.28
N GLN A 158 39.13 18.13 28.09
CA GLN A 158 40.09 18.31 29.18
C GLN A 158 39.51 17.84 30.52
N SER A 159 38.21 18.02 30.75
CA SER A 159 37.52 17.50 31.93
C SER A 159 36.07 17.17 31.62
N VAL A 160 35.54 16.16 32.31
CA VAL A 160 34.11 15.85 32.35
C VAL A 160 33.69 15.92 33.82
N THR A 161 32.82 16.85 34.16
CA THR A 161 32.41 17.12 35.54
C THR A 161 31.14 16.36 35.88
N ALA A 162 31.17 15.61 36.98
CA ALA A 162 30.00 14.97 37.54
C ALA A 162 29.32 15.92 38.52
N GLY A 163 28.04 16.24 38.33
CA GLY A 163 27.35 17.14 39.26
C GLY A 163 26.79 16.48 40.50
N PHE A 164 26.94 15.15 40.64
CA PHE A 164 26.64 14.42 41.87
C PHE A 164 27.93 13.85 42.47
N GLU A 165 28.51 14.53 43.45
CA GLU A 165 29.72 14.05 44.17
C GLU A 165 29.51 12.64 44.79
N HIS A 166 28.26 12.31 45.14
CA HIS A 166 27.88 11.01 45.70
C HIS A 166 27.29 10.01 44.68
N ALA A 167 27.09 10.40 43.42
CA ALA A 167 26.55 9.53 42.36
C ALA A 167 27.09 9.91 40.96
N PRO A 168 28.41 9.89 40.74
CA PRO A 168 29.03 10.44 39.53
C PRO A 168 28.59 9.75 38.22
N ALA A 169 28.12 8.49 38.30
CA ALA A 169 27.56 7.76 37.17
C ALA A 169 26.20 8.31 36.66
N ARG A 170 25.58 9.25 37.38
CA ARG A 170 24.34 9.94 36.96
C ARG A 170 24.57 11.25 36.21
N SER A 171 25.82 11.67 36.05
CA SER A 171 26.13 12.87 35.26
C SER A 171 25.96 12.58 33.77
N PRO A 172 25.15 13.35 33.02
CA PRO A 172 24.96 13.16 31.59
C PRO A 172 26.27 13.04 30.83
N ALA A 173 27.20 13.96 31.06
CA ALA A 173 28.45 13.97 30.31
C ALA A 173 29.33 12.72 30.59
N LEU A 174 29.26 12.15 31.80
CA LEU A 174 29.93 10.87 32.13
C LEU A 174 29.14 9.66 31.62
N SER A 175 27.80 9.69 31.71
CA SER A 175 26.92 8.61 31.26
C SER A 175 26.83 8.52 29.74
N SER A 176 27.11 9.62 29.03
CA SER A 176 27.26 9.69 27.58
C SER A 176 28.49 8.93 27.08
N GLY A 177 29.44 8.58 27.96
CA GLY A 177 30.65 7.83 27.59
C GLY A 177 31.79 8.69 27.06
N LEU A 178 31.73 10.02 27.25
CA LEU A 178 32.85 10.94 26.98
C LEU A 178 34.01 10.65 27.94
N LYS A 179 35.24 10.71 27.41
CA LYS A 179 36.46 10.54 28.17
C LYS A 179 37.37 11.74 28.00
N VAL A 180 38.11 12.05 29.06
CA VAL A 180 39.21 13.01 28.98
C VAL A 180 40.20 12.53 27.92
N GLY A 181 40.60 13.44 27.04
CA GLY A 181 41.48 13.17 25.92
C GLY A 181 40.78 12.95 24.58
N ASP A 182 39.48 12.65 24.55
CA ASP A 182 38.72 12.51 23.30
C ASP A 182 38.87 13.77 22.44
N ARG A 183 39.08 13.59 21.14
CA ARG A 183 39.13 14.71 20.19
C ARG A 183 37.80 14.85 19.48
N VAL A 184 37.12 15.97 19.65
CA VAL A 184 35.91 16.27 18.89
C VAL A 184 36.29 16.63 17.46
N VAL A 185 35.68 15.96 16.48
CA VAL A 185 35.93 16.19 15.05
C VAL A 185 34.70 16.72 14.33
N ALA A 186 33.50 16.51 14.87
CA ALA A 186 32.29 17.15 14.41
C ALA A 186 31.26 17.32 15.53
N VAL A 187 30.33 18.24 15.31
CA VAL A 187 29.11 18.43 16.13
C VAL A 187 27.90 18.18 15.24
N ILE A 188 27.03 17.30 15.68
CA ILE A 188 25.75 16.97 15.04
C ILE A 188 24.64 17.62 15.85
N ASP A 189 23.83 18.42 15.18
CA ASP A 189 22.68 19.13 15.71
C ASP A 189 21.42 18.52 15.11
N GLU A 190 20.56 17.93 15.95
CA GLU A 190 19.30 17.32 15.56
C GLU A 190 18.13 18.13 16.12
N GLN A 191 17.31 18.67 15.23
CA GLN A 191 16.23 19.60 15.59
C GLN A 191 14.89 19.09 15.07
N VAL A 192 13.93 18.92 15.97
CA VAL A 192 12.53 18.58 15.65
C VAL A 192 11.88 19.75 14.90
N VAL A 193 11.11 19.46 13.85
CA VAL A 193 10.45 20.47 13.01
C VAL A 193 8.93 20.28 12.99
N PRO A 194 8.19 20.77 13.99
CA PRO A 194 6.75 20.52 14.09
C PRO A 194 5.92 21.31 13.07
N SER A 195 6.48 22.36 12.45
CA SER A 195 5.76 23.24 11.53
C SER A 195 6.66 23.75 10.39
N VAL A 196 6.06 24.35 9.36
CA VAL A 196 6.79 25.02 8.25
C VAL A 196 7.65 26.18 8.75
N LYS A 197 7.18 26.89 9.78
CA LYS A 197 7.91 28.02 10.37
C LYS A 197 9.17 27.54 11.09
N GLU A 198 9.04 26.51 11.91
CA GLU A 198 10.17 25.88 12.60
C GLU A 198 11.11 25.23 11.59
N PHE A 199 10.59 24.52 10.59
CA PHE A 199 11.42 23.98 9.50
C PHE A 199 12.22 25.07 8.78
N ARG A 200 11.60 26.20 8.41
CA ARG A 200 12.30 27.33 7.76
C ARG A 200 13.45 27.81 8.62
N LYS A 201 13.17 28.10 9.90
CA LYS A 201 14.16 28.60 10.85
C LYS A 201 15.33 27.63 11.01
N THR A 202 15.02 26.34 11.17
CA THR A 202 16.03 25.30 11.37
C THR A 202 16.83 25.06 10.09
N TRP A 203 16.18 25.02 8.92
CA TRP A 203 16.83 24.78 7.64
C TRP A 203 17.79 25.89 7.24
N GLU A 204 17.42 27.16 7.45
CA GLU A 204 18.30 28.30 7.17
C GLU A 204 19.62 28.21 7.93
N VAL A 205 19.59 27.75 9.18
CA VAL A 205 20.78 27.54 10.00
C VAL A 205 21.53 26.27 9.60
N ALA A 206 20.82 25.15 9.47
CA ALA A 206 21.40 23.85 9.16
C ALA A 206 22.11 23.84 7.80
N SER A 207 21.54 24.50 6.78
CA SER A 207 22.09 24.53 5.43
C SER A 207 23.45 25.22 5.30
N ALA A 208 23.91 25.92 6.34
CA ALA A 208 25.26 26.47 6.42
C ALA A 208 26.31 25.49 6.99
N SER A 209 25.87 24.33 7.49
CA SER A 209 26.74 23.27 7.99
C SER A 209 27.43 22.51 6.84
N THR A 210 28.46 21.71 7.18
CA THR A 210 29.18 20.89 6.19
C THR A 210 28.25 19.90 5.48
N GLU A 211 27.37 19.27 6.25
CA GLU A 211 26.38 18.33 5.75
C GLU A 211 25.02 18.57 6.43
N THR A 212 23.93 18.34 5.71
CA THR A 212 22.55 18.46 6.21
C THR A 212 21.72 17.28 5.72
N TYR A 213 20.96 16.69 6.63
CA TYR A 213 20.09 15.55 6.39
C TYR A 213 18.73 15.80 7.04
N VAL A 214 17.73 14.99 6.70
CA VAL A 214 16.39 15.02 7.31
C VAL A 214 15.96 13.62 7.68
N TYR A 215 15.19 13.50 8.75
CA TYR A 215 14.47 12.27 9.04
C TYR A 215 13.11 12.31 8.36
N THR A 216 12.90 11.37 7.46
CA THR A 216 11.62 11.16 6.79
C THR A 216 10.90 9.96 7.41
N HIS A 217 9.62 10.13 7.70
CA HIS A 217 8.73 9.01 7.96
C HIS A 217 7.92 8.77 6.68
N GLU A 218 7.99 7.55 6.16
CA GLU A 218 7.05 7.12 5.15
C GLU A 218 5.65 7.05 5.77
N LEU A 219 4.74 7.90 5.30
CA LEU A 219 3.33 7.86 5.68
C LEU A 219 2.58 6.76 4.93
N THR A 220 3.25 5.65 4.59
CA THR A 220 2.69 4.55 3.80
C THR A 220 1.39 4.05 4.43
N GLY A 221 1.33 3.89 5.76
CA GLY A 221 0.09 3.54 6.45
C GLY A 221 -1.07 4.51 6.19
N ILE A 222 -0.83 5.83 6.27
CA ILE A 222 -1.86 6.84 6.01
C ILE A 222 -2.28 6.82 4.53
N ARG A 223 -1.32 6.64 3.62
CA ARG A 223 -1.57 6.53 2.18
C ARG A 223 -2.46 5.32 1.88
N LEU A 224 -2.17 4.16 2.47
CA LEU A 224 -2.98 2.95 2.31
C LEU A 224 -4.40 3.15 2.88
N GLU A 225 -4.54 3.74 4.07
CA GLU A 225 -5.84 4.04 4.66
C GLU A 225 -6.66 5.02 3.81
N ALA A 226 -6.03 6.05 3.25
CA ALA A 226 -6.69 6.98 2.34
C ALA A 226 -7.18 6.30 1.05
N ILE A 227 -6.38 5.38 0.48
CA ILE A 227 -6.78 4.58 -0.68
C ILE A 227 -7.94 3.64 -0.31
N GLY A 228 -7.88 2.99 0.86
CA GLY A 228 -8.96 2.16 1.38
C GLY A 228 -10.27 2.95 1.56
N ALA A 229 -10.19 4.17 2.10
CA ALA A 229 -11.33 5.06 2.23
C ALA A 229 -11.92 5.46 0.87
N LEU A 230 -11.09 5.70 -0.16
CA LEU A 230 -11.57 5.94 -1.53
C LEU A 230 -12.35 4.73 -2.07
N GLY A 231 -11.90 3.50 -1.78
CA GLY A 231 -12.61 2.27 -2.13
C GLY A 231 -13.99 2.20 -1.49
N GLN A 232 -14.12 2.57 -0.22
CA GLN A 232 -15.41 2.61 0.48
C GLN A 232 -16.35 3.69 -0.09
N LEU A 233 -15.82 4.80 -0.60
CA LEU A 233 -16.59 5.89 -1.20
C LEU A 233 -17.03 5.60 -2.65
N GLY A 234 -16.26 4.84 -3.40
CA GLY A 234 -16.34 4.80 -4.86
C GLY A 234 -17.63 4.20 -5.43
N GLY A 235 -18.42 3.48 -4.63
CA GLY A 235 -19.74 3.00 -5.08
C GLY A 235 -20.71 4.15 -5.40
N SER A 236 -20.40 5.36 -4.91
CA SER A 236 -21.19 6.58 -5.08
C SER A 236 -20.46 7.68 -5.87
N SER A 237 -19.23 7.46 -6.36
CA SER A 237 -18.42 8.51 -6.99
C SER A 237 -17.51 8.00 -8.12
N PRO A 238 -17.81 8.35 -9.40
CA PRO A 238 -16.94 8.03 -10.54
C PRO A 238 -15.51 8.58 -10.39
N ALA A 239 -15.35 9.70 -9.69
CA ALA A 239 -14.04 10.32 -9.45
C ALA A 239 -13.15 9.46 -8.53
N ALA A 240 -13.74 8.79 -7.54
CA ALA A 240 -12.99 7.88 -6.67
C ALA A 240 -12.50 6.65 -7.42
N MET A 241 -13.34 6.07 -8.29
CA MET A 241 -12.93 4.97 -9.17
C MET A 241 -11.79 5.37 -10.10
N ALA A 242 -11.92 6.51 -10.80
CA ALA A 242 -10.87 7.01 -11.69
C ALA A 242 -9.54 7.20 -10.94
N ARG A 243 -9.60 7.73 -9.71
CA ARG A 243 -8.39 7.91 -8.90
C ARG A 243 -7.76 6.58 -8.48
N LEU A 244 -8.55 5.58 -8.12
CA LEU A 244 -8.04 4.25 -7.77
C LEU A 244 -7.37 3.55 -8.96
N ILE A 245 -7.96 3.66 -10.16
CA ILE A 245 -7.35 3.14 -11.40
C ILE A 245 -6.01 3.82 -11.65
N GLU A 246 -5.95 5.16 -11.57
CA GLU A 246 -4.70 5.91 -11.74
C GLU A 246 -3.62 5.47 -10.73
N ILE A 247 -4.00 5.22 -9.46
CA ILE A 247 -3.08 4.76 -8.43
C ILE A 247 -2.56 3.35 -8.73
N LEU A 248 -3.42 2.44 -9.20
CA LEU A 248 -3.04 1.08 -9.59
C LEU A 248 -2.02 1.07 -10.74
N GLU A 249 -2.22 1.95 -11.72
CA GLU A 249 -1.42 2.03 -12.95
C GLU A 249 -0.10 2.81 -12.77
N ALA A 250 -0.09 3.87 -11.95
CA ALA A 250 1.05 4.79 -11.87
C ALA A 250 2.00 4.56 -10.68
N SER A 251 1.59 3.76 -9.68
CA SER A 251 2.41 3.53 -8.48
C SER A 251 3.38 2.36 -8.69
N ASP A 252 4.65 2.53 -8.31
CA ASP A 252 5.63 1.44 -8.26
C ASP A 252 5.57 0.62 -6.94
N ASP A 253 4.90 1.14 -5.91
CA ASP A 253 4.76 0.48 -4.61
C ASP A 253 3.69 -0.64 -4.66
N PRO A 254 4.06 -1.92 -4.48
CA PRO A 254 3.12 -3.03 -4.52
C PRO A 254 2.00 -2.96 -3.47
N ALA A 255 2.29 -2.44 -2.27
CA ALA A 255 1.28 -2.33 -1.21
C ALA A 255 0.18 -1.33 -1.63
N VAL A 256 0.58 -0.19 -2.18
CA VAL A 256 -0.34 0.83 -2.67
C VAL A 256 -1.18 0.31 -3.83
N ARG A 257 -0.54 -0.36 -4.79
CA ARG A 257 -1.25 -0.96 -5.94
C ARG A 257 -2.27 -2.00 -5.48
N ARG A 258 -1.90 -2.92 -4.57
CA ARG A 258 -2.82 -3.92 -4.00
C ARG A 258 -3.99 -3.27 -3.26
N THR A 259 -3.73 -2.24 -2.45
CA THR A 259 -4.81 -1.53 -1.76
C THR A 259 -5.74 -0.80 -2.73
N ALA A 260 -5.21 -0.26 -3.84
CA ALA A 260 -6.03 0.32 -4.90
C ALA A 260 -6.89 -0.75 -5.61
N ALA A 261 -6.31 -1.91 -5.95
CA ALA A 261 -7.03 -3.04 -6.55
C ALA A 261 -8.13 -3.58 -5.63
N GLY A 262 -7.84 -3.74 -4.33
CA GLY A 262 -8.84 -4.13 -3.33
C GLY A 262 -9.93 -3.08 -3.14
N GLY A 263 -9.58 -1.79 -3.22
CA GLY A 263 -10.54 -0.69 -3.22
C GLY A 263 -11.48 -0.73 -4.43
N LEU A 264 -10.97 -1.08 -5.61
CA LEU A 264 -11.75 -1.24 -6.84
C LEU A 264 -12.69 -2.45 -6.79
N GLU A 265 -12.35 -3.50 -6.05
CA GLU A 265 -13.22 -4.68 -5.87
C GLU A 265 -14.54 -4.32 -5.17
N ALA A 266 -14.49 -3.42 -4.19
CA ALA A 266 -15.69 -2.88 -3.56
C ALA A 266 -16.61 -2.12 -4.54
N LEU A 267 -16.10 -1.75 -5.72
CA LEU A 267 -16.81 -0.99 -6.75
C LEU A 267 -17.41 -1.85 -7.85
N ALA A 268 -17.19 -3.17 -7.83
CA ALA A 268 -17.70 -4.10 -8.85
C ALA A 268 -19.24 -4.10 -8.96
N GLY A 269 -19.96 -3.58 -7.93
CA GLY A 269 -21.41 -3.41 -7.94
C GLY A 269 -21.93 -2.04 -8.43
N SER A 270 -21.04 -1.11 -8.82
CA SER A 270 -21.42 0.25 -9.23
C SER A 270 -21.98 0.30 -10.66
N GLN A 271 -22.58 1.44 -11.06
CA GLN A 271 -23.16 1.64 -12.39
C GLN A 271 -22.10 1.70 -13.51
N ASP A 272 -20.85 2.02 -13.20
CA ASP A 272 -19.78 2.24 -14.18
C ASP A 272 -19.03 0.94 -14.57
N GLY A 273 -19.71 -0.20 -14.54
CA GLY A 273 -19.11 -1.52 -14.71
C GLY A 273 -18.32 -1.71 -16.00
N SER A 274 -18.72 -1.08 -17.12
CA SER A 274 -17.97 -1.20 -18.38
C SER A 274 -16.63 -0.45 -18.37
N ALA A 275 -16.53 0.67 -17.66
CA ALA A 275 -15.26 1.39 -17.52
C ALA A 275 -14.31 0.59 -16.62
N LEU A 276 -14.84 0.09 -15.51
CA LEU A 276 -14.10 -0.78 -14.59
C LEU A 276 -13.63 -2.06 -15.28
N LEU A 277 -14.48 -2.70 -16.10
CA LEU A 277 -14.12 -3.88 -16.88
C LEU A 277 -12.88 -3.63 -17.74
N ARG A 278 -12.88 -2.55 -18.53
CA ARG A 278 -11.76 -2.20 -19.42
C ARG A 278 -10.48 -1.93 -18.65
N ALA A 279 -10.57 -1.28 -17.49
CA ALA A 279 -9.41 -1.00 -16.65
C ALA A 279 -8.82 -2.28 -16.03
N MET A 280 -9.65 -3.25 -15.66
CA MET A 280 -9.16 -4.47 -14.98
C MET A 280 -8.68 -5.58 -15.92
N LEU A 281 -9.19 -5.64 -17.15
CA LEU A 281 -8.83 -6.70 -18.12
C LEU A 281 -7.32 -6.86 -18.34
N PRO A 282 -6.50 -5.80 -18.47
CA PRO A 282 -5.05 -5.97 -18.61
C PRO A 282 -4.41 -6.66 -17.40
N HIS A 283 -4.96 -6.49 -16.19
CA HIS A 283 -4.37 -6.97 -14.95
C HIS A 283 -4.69 -8.43 -14.61
N ILE A 284 -5.51 -9.14 -15.40
CA ILE A 284 -5.85 -10.54 -15.09
C ILE A 284 -4.80 -11.53 -15.58
N ALA A 285 -3.97 -11.14 -16.55
CA ALA A 285 -3.00 -12.02 -17.19
C ALA A 285 -1.61 -11.84 -16.58
N HIS A 286 -0.93 -12.96 -16.28
CA HIS A 286 0.41 -12.96 -15.69
C HIS A 286 1.45 -12.18 -16.51
N GLU A 287 1.33 -12.17 -17.84
CA GLU A 287 2.22 -11.44 -18.75
C GLU A 287 2.18 -9.91 -18.54
N ASN A 288 1.06 -9.39 -18.03
CA ASN A 288 0.84 -7.96 -17.82
C ASN A 288 0.89 -7.56 -16.34
N GLU A 289 0.60 -8.50 -15.43
CA GLU A 289 0.59 -8.26 -13.99
C GLU A 289 1.30 -9.38 -13.23
N VAL A 290 2.49 -9.06 -12.70
CA VAL A 290 3.29 -10.02 -11.94
C VAL A 290 2.73 -10.27 -10.54
N ASP A 291 2.00 -9.30 -9.95
CA ASP A 291 1.48 -9.40 -8.60
C ASP A 291 0.22 -10.26 -8.54
N VAL A 292 0.33 -11.44 -7.91
CA VAL A 292 -0.77 -12.41 -7.83
C VAL A 292 -2.00 -11.86 -7.12
N GLU A 293 -1.84 -11.00 -6.11
CA GLU A 293 -3.00 -10.45 -5.40
C GLU A 293 -3.76 -9.48 -6.30
N ILE A 294 -3.05 -8.65 -7.08
CA ILE A 294 -3.69 -7.76 -8.07
C ILE A 294 -4.42 -8.58 -9.13
N ARG A 295 -3.82 -9.66 -9.64
CA ARG A 295 -4.51 -10.57 -10.58
C ARG A 295 -5.78 -11.16 -9.98
N ARG A 296 -5.73 -11.60 -8.72
CA ARG A 296 -6.89 -12.14 -7.98
C ARG A 296 -8.00 -11.09 -7.83
N ASN A 297 -7.67 -9.88 -7.42
CA ASN A 297 -8.64 -8.78 -7.35
C ASN A 297 -9.24 -8.47 -8.74
N ALA A 298 -8.39 -8.36 -9.77
CA ALA A 298 -8.82 -8.04 -11.12
C ALA A 298 -9.77 -9.12 -11.68
N ILE A 299 -9.44 -10.41 -11.55
CA ILE A 299 -10.31 -11.49 -12.05
C ILE A 299 -11.63 -11.57 -11.26
N ASN A 300 -11.64 -11.28 -9.96
CA ASN A 300 -12.86 -11.22 -9.15
C ASN A 300 -13.79 -10.11 -9.65
N ILE A 301 -13.22 -8.95 -9.95
CA ILE A 301 -13.96 -7.83 -10.53
C ILE A 301 -14.51 -8.21 -11.90
N VAL A 302 -13.70 -8.78 -12.78
CA VAL A 302 -14.13 -9.19 -14.12
C VAL A 302 -15.24 -10.25 -14.06
N GLU A 303 -15.14 -11.24 -13.17
CA GLU A 303 -16.21 -12.23 -12.93
C GLU A 303 -17.50 -11.59 -12.45
N ALA A 304 -17.40 -10.73 -11.42
CA ALA A 304 -18.55 -10.02 -10.90
C ALA A 304 -19.22 -9.15 -11.97
N LEU A 305 -18.45 -8.58 -12.91
CA LEU A 305 -18.94 -7.78 -14.03
C LEU A 305 -19.52 -8.66 -15.15
N ALA A 306 -18.93 -9.81 -15.45
CA ALA A 306 -19.42 -10.77 -16.45
C ALA A 306 -20.84 -11.26 -16.11
N ALA A 307 -21.16 -11.42 -14.82
CA ALA A 307 -22.49 -11.83 -14.37
C ALA A 307 -23.61 -10.78 -14.58
N ARG A 308 -23.28 -9.53 -14.90
CA ARG A 308 -24.22 -8.39 -14.96
C ARG A 308 -24.16 -7.60 -16.26
N LEU A 309 -23.03 -7.59 -16.95
CA LEU A 309 -22.87 -6.93 -18.23
C LEU A 309 -23.31 -7.86 -19.37
N PRO A 310 -23.82 -7.33 -20.48
CA PRO A 310 -24.07 -8.15 -21.67
C PRO A 310 -22.76 -8.71 -22.22
N ASP A 311 -22.83 -9.86 -22.88
CA ASP A 311 -21.72 -10.50 -23.60
C ASP A 311 -20.97 -9.53 -24.53
N ALA A 312 -21.67 -8.60 -25.18
CA ALA A 312 -21.13 -7.56 -26.04
C ALA A 312 -20.18 -6.57 -25.33
N ALA A 313 -20.15 -6.55 -23.99
CA ALA A 313 -19.15 -5.79 -23.24
C ALA A 313 -17.74 -6.38 -23.34
N PHE A 314 -17.63 -7.66 -23.69
CA PHE A 314 -16.36 -8.36 -23.91
C PHE A 314 -16.10 -8.44 -25.42
N ASP A 315 -15.21 -7.61 -25.94
CA ASP A 315 -14.75 -7.78 -27.32
C ASP A 315 -13.83 -9.02 -27.45
N ASP A 316 -13.46 -9.38 -28.69
CA ASP A 316 -12.68 -10.60 -28.93
C ASP A 316 -11.28 -10.53 -28.29
N ALA A 317 -10.72 -9.33 -28.14
CA ALA A 317 -9.45 -9.11 -27.44
C ALA A 317 -9.60 -9.36 -25.93
N SER A 318 -10.69 -8.88 -25.33
CA SER A 318 -11.05 -9.11 -23.93
C SER A 318 -11.25 -10.60 -23.66
N ILE A 319 -11.95 -11.31 -24.56
CA ILE A 319 -12.12 -12.77 -24.49
C ILE A 319 -10.77 -13.48 -24.55
N GLY A 320 -9.86 -13.02 -25.43
CA GLY A 320 -8.49 -13.54 -25.51
C GLY A 320 -7.68 -13.36 -24.21
N LEU A 321 -7.79 -12.21 -23.55
CA LEU A 321 -7.15 -11.97 -22.25
C LEU A 321 -7.70 -12.87 -21.15
N VAL A 322 -9.02 -13.09 -21.11
CA VAL A 322 -9.61 -14.02 -20.13
C VAL A 322 -9.16 -15.45 -20.44
N ALA A 323 -9.04 -15.83 -21.72
CA ALA A 323 -8.55 -17.16 -22.10
C ALA A 323 -7.09 -17.41 -21.68
N SER A 324 -6.21 -16.41 -21.79
CA SER A 324 -4.81 -16.57 -21.33
C SER A 324 -4.72 -16.79 -19.81
N ALA A 325 -5.63 -16.20 -19.03
CA ALA A 325 -5.71 -16.40 -17.58
C ALA A 325 -6.07 -17.84 -17.16
N MET A 326 -6.60 -18.69 -18.04
CA MET A 326 -6.82 -20.12 -17.73
C MET A 326 -5.51 -20.89 -17.49
N ALA A 327 -4.38 -20.37 -17.98
CA ALA A 327 -3.07 -20.96 -17.74
C ALA A 327 -2.40 -20.46 -16.45
N ASP A 328 -2.98 -19.48 -15.73
CA ASP A 328 -2.37 -18.87 -14.55
C ASP A 328 -2.06 -19.91 -13.46
N GLU A 329 -0.92 -19.71 -12.79
CA GLU A 329 -0.48 -20.55 -11.67
C GLU A 329 -1.38 -20.45 -10.45
N ASP A 330 -2.04 -19.31 -10.24
CA ASP A 330 -2.97 -19.12 -9.13
C ASP A 330 -4.31 -19.82 -9.38
N PRO A 331 -4.74 -20.72 -8.46
CA PRO A 331 -6.01 -21.43 -8.59
C PRO A 331 -7.25 -20.54 -8.61
N GLY A 332 -7.21 -19.40 -7.92
CA GLY A 332 -8.30 -18.43 -7.95
C GLY A 332 -8.45 -17.79 -9.32
N VAL A 333 -7.33 -17.45 -9.97
CA VAL A 333 -7.31 -16.83 -11.30
C VAL A 333 -7.79 -17.79 -12.38
N HIS A 334 -7.17 -18.97 -12.52
CA HIS A 334 -7.51 -19.85 -13.63
C HIS A 334 -8.93 -20.42 -13.56
N PHE A 335 -9.45 -20.66 -12.35
CA PHE A 335 -10.81 -21.21 -12.20
C PHE A 335 -11.85 -20.16 -12.63
N LYS A 336 -11.67 -18.91 -12.17
CA LYS A 336 -12.57 -17.81 -12.51
C LYS A 336 -12.51 -17.45 -13.99
N ALA A 337 -11.36 -17.57 -14.64
CA ALA A 337 -11.24 -17.41 -16.09
C ALA A 337 -12.22 -18.33 -16.85
N GLY A 338 -12.28 -19.61 -16.47
CA GLY A 338 -13.26 -20.57 -17.03
C GLY A 338 -14.71 -20.17 -16.78
N VAL A 339 -15.04 -19.76 -15.54
CA VAL A 339 -16.39 -19.30 -15.16
C VAL A 339 -16.81 -18.07 -15.98
N ILE A 340 -15.90 -17.11 -16.19
CA ILE A 340 -16.15 -15.92 -17.00
C ILE A 340 -16.43 -16.32 -18.44
N LEU A 341 -15.59 -17.17 -19.05
CA LEU A 341 -15.77 -17.62 -20.44
C LEU A 341 -17.07 -18.41 -20.62
N GLY A 342 -17.43 -19.27 -19.65
CA GLY A 342 -18.71 -19.95 -19.63
C GLY A 342 -19.90 -18.99 -19.57
N SER A 343 -19.79 -17.93 -18.77
CA SER A 343 -20.81 -16.87 -18.66
C SER A 343 -20.93 -16.00 -19.92
N ILE A 344 -19.84 -15.79 -20.65
CA ILE A 344 -19.83 -15.10 -21.95
C ILE A 344 -20.56 -15.93 -23.02
N GLY A 345 -20.53 -17.26 -22.91
CA GLY A 345 -21.32 -18.16 -23.76
C GLY A 345 -20.67 -18.48 -25.11
N GLU A 346 -21.49 -18.65 -26.15
CA GLU A 346 -21.07 -19.10 -27.49
C GLU A 346 -19.90 -18.30 -28.11
N ARG A 347 -19.77 -17.01 -27.78
CA ARG A 347 -18.66 -16.18 -28.27
C ARG A 347 -17.30 -16.60 -27.73
N ALA A 348 -17.25 -17.27 -26.58
CA ALA A 348 -16.02 -17.80 -25.99
C ALA A 348 -15.62 -19.16 -26.58
N VAL A 349 -16.50 -19.85 -27.31
CA VAL A 349 -16.22 -21.20 -27.84
C VAL A 349 -14.93 -21.25 -28.66
N PRO A 350 -14.63 -20.35 -29.60
CA PRO A 350 -13.40 -20.45 -30.40
C PRO A 350 -12.10 -20.45 -29.56
N VAL A 351 -12.01 -19.62 -28.51
CA VAL A 351 -10.82 -19.59 -27.65
C VAL A 351 -10.76 -20.80 -26.72
N LEU A 352 -11.91 -21.31 -26.27
CA LEU A 352 -11.99 -22.52 -25.46
C LEU A 352 -11.60 -23.77 -26.27
N LEU A 353 -11.99 -23.84 -27.55
CA LEU A 353 -11.54 -24.91 -28.45
C LEU A 353 -10.02 -24.91 -28.61
N THR A 354 -9.45 -23.72 -28.83
CA THR A 354 -7.99 -23.57 -28.96
C THR A 354 -7.28 -24.06 -27.68
N ALA A 355 -7.78 -23.67 -26.51
CA ALA A 355 -7.22 -24.09 -25.23
C ALA A 355 -7.40 -25.60 -24.94
N LEU A 356 -8.51 -26.20 -25.39
CA LEU A 356 -8.74 -27.65 -25.26
C LEU A 356 -7.81 -28.47 -26.17
N GLU A 357 -7.46 -27.94 -27.35
CA GLU A 357 -6.55 -28.59 -28.30
C GLU A 357 -5.07 -28.40 -27.95
N ASP A 358 -4.73 -27.38 -27.14
CA ASP A 358 -3.36 -27.10 -26.72
C ASP A 358 -2.89 -28.06 -25.61
N ALA A 359 -2.11 -29.06 -26.02
CA ALA A 359 -1.51 -30.04 -25.11
C ALA A 359 -0.38 -29.49 -24.24
N SER A 360 0.02 -28.21 -24.39
CA SER A 360 1.06 -27.62 -23.55
C SER A 360 0.62 -27.35 -22.11
N SER A 361 -0.70 -27.33 -21.85
CA SER A 361 -1.26 -27.04 -20.53
C SER A 361 -2.51 -27.89 -20.24
N LEU A 362 -2.32 -29.03 -19.55
CA LEU A 362 -3.43 -29.88 -19.06
C LEU A 362 -4.45 -29.07 -18.23
N ARG A 363 -3.96 -28.09 -17.46
CA ARG A 363 -4.81 -27.19 -16.68
C ARG A 363 -5.74 -26.35 -17.57
N ALA A 364 -5.20 -25.74 -18.62
CA ALA A 364 -6.02 -24.96 -19.55
C ALA A 364 -7.05 -25.86 -20.26
N GLN A 365 -6.68 -27.10 -20.58
CA GLN A 365 -7.60 -28.09 -21.14
C GLN A 365 -8.74 -28.46 -20.18
N ASP A 366 -8.43 -28.69 -18.89
CA ASP A 366 -9.44 -28.97 -17.86
C ASP A 366 -10.44 -27.82 -17.70
N ILE A 367 -9.93 -26.59 -17.61
CA ILE A 367 -10.79 -25.40 -17.49
C ILE A 367 -11.62 -25.21 -18.76
N ALA A 368 -11.02 -25.38 -19.93
CA ALA A 368 -11.71 -25.26 -21.21
C ALA A 368 -12.82 -26.31 -21.38
N ALA A 369 -12.55 -27.56 -21.01
CA ALA A 369 -13.54 -28.64 -21.05
C ALA A 369 -14.74 -28.35 -20.13
N THR A 370 -14.47 -27.85 -18.92
CA THR A 370 -15.51 -27.46 -17.96
C THR A 370 -16.38 -26.34 -18.54
N ALA A 371 -15.77 -25.25 -19.01
CA ALA A 371 -16.50 -24.11 -19.58
C ALA A 371 -17.30 -24.49 -20.84
N LEU A 372 -16.78 -25.36 -21.70
CA LEU A 372 -17.51 -25.89 -22.85
C LEU A 372 -18.72 -26.75 -22.44
N GLY A 373 -18.62 -27.51 -21.35
CA GLY A 373 -19.75 -28.22 -20.76
C GLY A 373 -20.82 -27.29 -20.20
N ASP A 374 -20.42 -26.15 -19.64
CA ASP A 374 -21.31 -25.12 -19.12
C ASP A 374 -22.05 -24.37 -20.22
N ILE A 375 -21.37 -24.06 -21.32
CA ILE A 375 -21.96 -23.44 -22.52
C ILE A 375 -22.90 -24.42 -23.23
N GLY A 376 -22.44 -25.66 -23.41
CA GLY A 376 -23.14 -26.70 -24.14
C GLY A 376 -23.27 -26.42 -25.63
N GLY A 377 -24.30 -27.00 -26.25
CA GLY A 377 -24.54 -26.87 -27.68
C GLY A 377 -23.71 -27.83 -28.55
N ASP A 378 -24.02 -27.81 -29.84
CA ASP A 378 -23.54 -28.77 -30.82
C ASP A 378 -22.03 -28.66 -31.12
N VAL A 379 -21.50 -27.43 -31.12
CA VAL A 379 -20.07 -27.17 -31.33
C VAL A 379 -19.24 -27.64 -30.12
N ALA A 380 -19.63 -27.22 -28.90
CA ALA A 380 -18.93 -27.62 -27.68
C ALA A 380 -18.94 -29.14 -27.49
N ARG A 381 -20.10 -29.78 -27.68
CA ARG A 381 -20.21 -31.24 -27.60
C ARG A 381 -19.27 -31.95 -28.55
N ARG A 382 -19.23 -31.57 -29.84
CA ARG A 382 -18.33 -32.20 -30.81
C ARG A 382 -16.88 -32.09 -30.40
N ALA A 383 -16.48 -30.93 -29.89
CA ALA A 383 -15.11 -30.71 -29.44
C ALA A 383 -14.75 -31.57 -28.23
N LEU A 384 -15.63 -31.64 -27.23
CA LEU A 384 -15.47 -32.50 -26.07
C LEU A 384 -15.36 -33.98 -26.46
N VAL A 385 -16.21 -34.46 -27.38
CA VAL A 385 -16.12 -35.83 -27.92
C VAL A 385 -14.77 -36.07 -28.60
N SER A 386 -14.31 -35.13 -29.43
CA SER A 386 -13.01 -35.22 -30.10
C SER A 386 -11.85 -35.27 -29.10
N ALA A 387 -11.86 -34.37 -28.11
CA ALA A 387 -10.83 -34.32 -27.07
C ALA A 387 -10.80 -35.60 -26.21
N LEU A 388 -11.96 -36.15 -25.87
CA LEU A 388 -12.07 -37.41 -25.12
C LEU A 388 -11.43 -38.60 -25.86
N GLY A 389 -11.54 -38.61 -27.19
CA GLY A 389 -10.90 -39.64 -28.03
C GLY A 389 -9.40 -39.43 -28.22
N ALA A 390 -8.91 -38.21 -28.10
CA ALA A 390 -7.50 -37.86 -28.31
C ALA A 390 -6.65 -37.95 -27.02
N THR A 391 -7.25 -37.77 -25.84
CA THR A 391 -6.52 -37.75 -24.57
C THR A 391 -6.45 -39.11 -23.88
N THR A 392 -5.28 -39.40 -23.29
CA THR A 392 -5.07 -40.53 -22.38
C THR A 392 -4.92 -40.08 -20.92
N ASP A 393 -4.98 -38.77 -20.65
CA ASP A 393 -4.87 -38.23 -19.31
C ASP A 393 -6.16 -38.49 -18.52
N VAL A 394 -6.06 -39.22 -17.42
CA VAL A 394 -7.22 -39.67 -16.65
C VAL A 394 -7.99 -38.50 -16.03
N PRO A 395 -7.36 -37.52 -15.33
CA PRO A 395 -8.05 -36.31 -14.88
C PRO A 395 -8.85 -35.62 -15.99
N LEU A 396 -8.23 -35.35 -17.13
CA LEU A 396 -8.90 -34.68 -18.25
C LEU A 396 -10.05 -35.52 -18.82
N GLN A 397 -9.91 -36.85 -18.88
CA GLN A 397 -11.01 -37.74 -19.27
C GLN A 397 -12.23 -37.61 -18.33
N LEU A 398 -12.00 -37.51 -17.02
CA LEU A 398 -13.08 -37.33 -16.03
C LEU A 398 -13.75 -35.96 -16.17
N THR A 399 -12.96 -34.90 -16.41
CA THR A 399 -13.47 -33.55 -16.67
C THR A 399 -14.34 -33.54 -17.92
N ILE A 400 -13.85 -34.08 -19.04
CA ILE A 400 -14.60 -34.12 -20.30
C ILE A 400 -15.85 -34.99 -20.17
N ALA A 401 -15.77 -36.12 -19.47
CA ALA A 401 -16.94 -36.97 -19.22
C ALA A 401 -18.01 -36.22 -18.39
N THR A 402 -17.60 -35.44 -17.39
CA THR A 402 -18.49 -34.59 -16.59
C THR A 402 -19.15 -33.52 -17.46
N ALA A 403 -18.38 -32.86 -18.33
CA ALA A 403 -18.88 -31.85 -19.26
C ALA A 403 -19.91 -32.44 -20.25
N LEU A 404 -19.63 -33.61 -20.84
CA LEU A 404 -20.58 -34.32 -21.70
C LEU A 404 -21.84 -34.76 -20.95
N ALA A 405 -21.70 -35.24 -19.71
CA ALA A 405 -22.84 -35.60 -18.86
C ALA A 405 -23.70 -34.37 -18.52
N LYS A 406 -23.10 -33.19 -18.36
CA LYS A 406 -23.81 -31.92 -18.16
C LYS A 406 -24.57 -31.44 -19.41
N ILE A 407 -24.04 -31.72 -20.61
CA ILE A 407 -24.75 -31.46 -21.88
C ILE A 407 -25.95 -32.40 -22.03
N SER A 408 -25.83 -33.64 -21.57
CA SER A 408 -26.91 -34.65 -21.42
C SER A 408 -27.73 -34.97 -22.68
N ASP A 409 -27.30 -34.57 -23.88
CA ASP A 409 -28.02 -34.90 -25.10
C ASP A 409 -27.70 -36.32 -25.60
N GLY A 410 -28.52 -36.83 -26.52
CA GLY A 410 -28.38 -38.18 -27.06
C GLY A 410 -26.96 -38.52 -27.52
N PRO A 411 -26.34 -37.70 -28.40
CA PRO A 411 -24.95 -37.91 -28.81
C PRO A 411 -23.92 -37.90 -27.67
N ALA A 412 -24.06 -37.00 -26.68
CA ALA A 412 -23.16 -36.96 -25.52
C ALA A 412 -23.26 -38.23 -24.68
N LEU A 413 -24.48 -38.68 -24.39
CA LEU A 413 -24.72 -39.93 -23.64
C LEU A 413 -24.27 -41.17 -24.41
N SER A 414 -24.40 -41.17 -25.74
CA SER A 414 -23.84 -42.23 -26.59
C SER A 414 -22.33 -42.32 -26.48
N GLU A 415 -21.63 -41.18 -26.44
CA GLU A 415 -20.18 -41.16 -26.29
C GLU A 415 -19.75 -41.64 -24.89
N LEU A 416 -20.45 -41.25 -23.83
CA LEU A 416 -20.18 -41.75 -22.48
C LEU A 416 -20.35 -43.27 -22.37
N ARG A 417 -21.37 -43.84 -23.03
CA ARG A 417 -21.53 -45.31 -23.10
C ARG A 417 -20.41 -45.97 -23.89
N ALA A 418 -20.00 -45.40 -25.02
CA ALA A 418 -18.85 -45.90 -25.78
C ALA A 418 -17.54 -45.84 -24.97
N LEU A 419 -17.39 -44.82 -24.11
CA LEU A 419 -16.25 -44.71 -23.20
C LEU A 419 -16.21 -45.87 -22.19
N LEU A 420 -17.36 -46.30 -21.64
CA LEU A 420 -17.42 -47.45 -20.73
C LEU A 420 -16.87 -48.73 -21.39
N ASP A 421 -17.21 -48.93 -22.66
CA ASP A 421 -16.83 -50.13 -23.41
C ASP A 421 -15.35 -50.15 -23.78
N ARG A 422 -14.77 -48.97 -24.08
CA ARG A 422 -13.37 -48.87 -24.56
C ARG A 422 -12.34 -48.56 -23.47
N THR A 423 -12.77 -48.03 -22.31
CA THR A 423 -11.82 -47.66 -21.25
C THR A 423 -11.31 -48.87 -20.48
N GLU A 424 -9.99 -48.96 -20.31
CA GLU A 424 -9.36 -49.98 -19.46
C GLU A 424 -9.24 -49.51 -17.99
N ASN A 425 -9.36 -48.20 -17.74
CA ASN A 425 -9.21 -47.62 -16.41
C ASN A 425 -10.46 -47.85 -15.57
N SER A 426 -10.34 -48.58 -14.45
CA SER A 426 -11.46 -48.90 -13.57
C SER A 426 -12.07 -47.66 -12.89
N GLY A 427 -11.26 -46.64 -12.60
CA GLY A 427 -11.73 -45.39 -12.01
C GLY A 427 -12.59 -44.58 -12.97
N VAL A 428 -12.13 -44.43 -14.22
CA VAL A 428 -12.92 -43.80 -15.29
C VAL A 428 -14.21 -44.57 -15.55
N ARG A 429 -14.14 -45.91 -15.63
CA ARG A 429 -15.31 -46.76 -15.85
C ARG A 429 -16.38 -46.56 -14.78
N GLU A 430 -16.00 -46.62 -13.50
CA GLU A 430 -16.96 -46.46 -12.40
C GLU A 430 -17.52 -45.04 -12.31
N PHE A 431 -16.70 -44.02 -12.54
CA PHE A 431 -17.15 -42.63 -12.55
C PHE A 431 -18.17 -42.36 -13.65
N VAL A 432 -17.90 -42.80 -14.89
CA VAL A 432 -18.82 -42.64 -16.02
C VAL A 432 -20.13 -43.41 -15.78
N ARG A 433 -20.07 -44.58 -15.13
CA ARG A 433 -21.27 -45.34 -14.72
C ARG A 433 -22.14 -44.50 -13.77
N GLN A 434 -21.54 -43.86 -12.77
CA GLN A 434 -22.25 -42.99 -11.83
C GLN A 434 -22.88 -41.77 -12.50
N LEU A 435 -22.19 -41.15 -13.47
CA LEU A 435 -22.73 -40.03 -14.26
C LEU A 435 -24.01 -40.46 -15.02
N LEU A 436 -23.98 -41.61 -15.69
CA LEU A 436 -25.11 -42.14 -16.44
C LEU A 436 -26.28 -42.60 -15.55
N ASP A 437 -25.98 -43.14 -14.35
CA ASP A 437 -27.01 -43.53 -13.37
C ASP A 437 -27.73 -42.31 -12.78
N THR A 438 -27.00 -41.19 -12.55
CA THR A 438 -27.57 -39.97 -11.97
C THR A 438 -28.54 -39.27 -12.94
N ASP A 439 -28.23 -39.29 -14.24
CA ASP A 439 -29.11 -38.78 -15.30
C ASP A 439 -30.38 -39.62 -15.48
N SER A 440 -30.35 -40.88 -15.06
CA SER A 440 -31.50 -41.80 -15.10
C SER A 440 -32.56 -41.53 -14.00
N GLY A 441 -32.25 -40.68 -13.00
CA GLY A 441 -33.04 -40.54 -11.76
C GLY A 441 -33.61 -39.14 -11.46
N SER A 442 -33.36 -38.12 -12.28
CA SER A 442 -33.79 -36.74 -12.00
C SER A 442 -34.67 -36.20 -13.12
N LEU A 443 -35.98 -36.50 -13.06
CA LEU A 443 -37.14 -35.75 -13.64
C LEU A 443 -38.46 -36.57 -13.61
N MET A 444 -38.70 -37.38 -12.58
CA MET A 444 -40.03 -37.91 -12.27
C MET A 444 -40.27 -37.73 -10.76
N ASP A 445 -41.35 -37.02 -10.40
CA ASP A 445 -41.75 -36.55 -9.06
C ASP A 445 -40.89 -35.40 -8.51
N GLY A 446 -41.40 -34.25 -8.10
CA GLY A 446 -42.73 -33.86 -7.67
C GLY A 446 -42.51 -32.78 -6.61
N ALA A 447 -43.20 -31.64 -6.73
CA ALA A 447 -43.12 -30.55 -5.76
C ALA A 447 -43.36 -31.04 -4.32
N PRO A 448 -42.66 -30.52 -3.29
CA PRO A 448 -43.04 -30.79 -1.92
C PRO A 448 -44.22 -29.87 -1.56
N ASP A 449 -45.42 -30.37 -1.75
CA ASP A 449 -46.60 -29.87 -1.07
C ASP A 449 -46.76 -30.60 0.27
N SER A 450 -47.02 -29.83 1.32
CA SER A 450 -47.43 -30.24 2.67
C SER A 450 -46.40 -30.90 3.62
N MET A 451 -45.90 -30.09 4.56
CA MET A 451 -45.80 -30.50 5.97
C MET A 451 -46.28 -29.36 6.87
N VAL A 452 -47.59 -29.38 7.15
CA VAL A 452 -48.20 -28.71 8.30
C VAL A 452 -48.29 -29.73 9.45
N SER A 453 -47.70 -29.33 10.58
CA SER A 453 -47.96 -29.76 11.96
C SER A 453 -47.60 -31.17 12.41
N ARG A 454 -46.80 -31.25 13.49
CA ARG A 454 -47.24 -31.84 14.77
C ARG A 454 -46.35 -31.36 15.93
N SER A 455 -47.05 -30.80 16.92
CA SER A 455 -46.74 -30.56 18.35
C SER A 455 -45.48 -29.82 18.74
#